data_AF-A0A933YH47-F1
#
_entry.id   AF-A0A933YH47-F1
#
_cell.length_a   1.000
_cell.length_b   1.000
_cell.length_c   1.000
_cell.angle_alpha   90.00
_cell.angle_beta   90.00
_cell.angle_gamma   90.00
#
_symmetry.space_group_name_H-M   'P 1'
#
loop_
_entity.id
_entity.type
_entity.pdbx_description
1 polymer ?
#
loop_
_entity_poly.entity_id
_entity_poly.type
_entity_poly.pdbx_seq_one_letter_code
_entity_poly.pdbx_strand_id
1 'polypeptide(L)'
;MFTSFSRVGFCGSRSLPVSALPLVSSVVSSVLASSASLAVGCSVGADALVLSSVPLGVLRRVSIFAAFGRGGAGACPVSSVSGVLSAARAGASVRWCAGGGLRVPLRVRLAARSVALVRFLAASPSSALVCFLASPRSRGSLLACRVAARLGVRVFVFCVGFSPARLPRLGRGSWVPVSSAGQIAAQWVPAKKVPPTKRNQQALFNAMIRSCRTITILALLILFASSSFASVPRAIANAQQGLAEALKYEMPKERKFKHIERWENGILIYKFSIKRLGERTFTIRVTGYDISDEVGIITFKVSNPTPSDRQRK
;
A
#
# COMPACT_ATOMS: atom_id res chain seq x y z
N MET A 1 -16.75 3.99 -20.14
CA MET A 1 -15.48 3.46 -19.59
C MET A 1 -15.68 2.73 -18.26
N PHE A 2 -16.64 3.13 -17.41
CA PHE A 2 -16.67 2.69 -16.00
C PHE A 2 -17.83 1.76 -15.61
N THR A 3 -18.59 1.22 -16.58
CA THR A 3 -19.86 0.52 -16.35
C THR A 3 -19.77 -0.78 -15.53
N SER A 4 -18.57 -1.31 -15.28
CA SER A 4 -18.38 -2.56 -14.55
C SER A 4 -17.83 -2.40 -13.13
N PHE A 5 -17.48 -1.20 -12.67
CA PHE A 5 -16.78 -1.01 -11.39
C PHE A 5 -17.74 -0.79 -10.22
N SER A 6 -17.50 -1.48 -9.11
CA SER A 6 -18.23 -1.26 -7.85
C SER A 6 -17.66 -0.06 -7.06
N ARG A 7 -16.37 0.22 -7.24
CA ARG A 7 -15.66 1.35 -6.60
C ARG A 7 -14.72 2.03 -7.58
N VAL A 8 -14.80 3.36 -7.65
CA VAL A 8 -13.85 4.16 -8.42
C VAL A 8 -13.22 5.21 -7.52
N GLY A 9 -11.90 5.16 -7.43
CA GLY A 9 -11.11 6.15 -6.74
C GLY A 9 -10.68 7.27 -7.66
N PHE A 10 -10.54 8.46 -7.10
CA PHE A 10 -10.08 9.65 -7.79
C PHE A 10 -8.87 10.25 -7.07
N CYS A 11 -7.89 10.65 -7.86
CA CYS A 11 -6.77 11.47 -7.40
C CYS A 11 -6.27 12.36 -8.54
N GLY A 12 -5.33 13.26 -8.26
CA GLY A 12 -4.71 14.01 -9.33
C GLY A 12 -3.80 15.13 -8.86
N SER A 13 -3.46 16.01 -9.80
CA SER A 13 -2.57 17.15 -9.56
C SER A 13 -3.24 18.19 -8.67
N ARG A 14 -2.47 18.78 -7.77
CA ARG A 14 -2.92 19.88 -6.89
C ARG A 14 -3.12 21.19 -7.64
N SER A 15 -2.40 21.34 -8.75
CA SER A 15 -2.48 22.48 -9.67
C SER A 15 -3.27 22.12 -10.94
N LEU A 16 -4.32 21.30 -10.82
CA LEU A 16 -5.19 21.00 -11.97
C LEU A 16 -5.97 22.27 -12.33
N PRO A 17 -5.92 22.76 -13.58
CA PRO A 17 -6.57 24.01 -13.96
C PRO A 17 -8.09 23.87 -13.91
N VAL A 18 -8.79 24.97 -13.63
CA VAL A 18 -10.27 25.00 -13.59
C VAL A 18 -10.88 24.66 -14.95
N SER A 19 -10.18 24.93 -16.05
CA SER A 19 -10.59 24.50 -17.41
C SER A 19 -10.72 22.98 -17.56
N ALA A 20 -10.18 22.18 -16.62
CA ALA A 20 -10.38 20.73 -16.58
C ALA A 20 -11.73 20.32 -15.95
N LEU A 21 -12.48 21.25 -15.35
CA LEU A 21 -13.74 20.95 -14.66
C LEU A 21 -14.77 20.22 -15.55
N PRO A 22 -15.02 20.61 -16.82
CA PRO A 22 -15.96 19.87 -17.67
C PRO A 22 -15.57 18.40 -17.86
N LEU A 23 -14.27 18.13 -18.04
CA LEU A 23 -13.74 16.78 -18.14
C LEU A 23 -13.93 16.01 -16.82
N VAL A 24 -13.53 16.60 -15.69
CA VAL A 24 -13.68 15.98 -14.37
C VAL A 24 -15.14 15.67 -14.07
N SER A 25 -16.04 16.63 -14.31
CA SER A 25 -17.48 16.49 -14.10
C SER A 25 -18.09 15.40 -14.97
N SER A 26 -17.74 15.35 -16.25
CA SER A 26 -18.23 14.32 -17.15
C SER A 26 -17.77 12.92 -16.75
N VAL A 27 -16.51 12.75 -16.33
CA VAL A 27 -16.00 11.47 -15.80
C VAL A 27 -16.71 11.07 -14.50
N VAL A 28 -16.86 12.00 -13.55
CA VAL A 28 -17.54 11.75 -12.26
C VAL A 28 -19.00 11.35 -12.50
N SER A 29 -19.71 12.06 -13.38
CA SER A 29 -21.08 11.73 -13.76
C SER A 29 -21.18 10.34 -14.40
N SER A 30 -20.25 9.97 -15.29
CA SER A 30 -20.22 8.64 -15.89
C SER A 30 -20.04 7.52 -14.85
N VAL A 31 -19.20 7.74 -13.84
CA VAL A 31 -19.00 6.79 -12.73
C VAL A 31 -20.24 6.72 -11.82
N LEU A 32 -20.88 7.85 -11.54
CA LEU A 32 -22.07 7.88 -10.70
C LEU A 32 -23.27 7.20 -11.37
N ALA A 33 -23.41 7.38 -12.68
CA ALA A 33 -24.43 6.74 -13.51
C ALA A 33 -24.29 5.20 -13.54
N SER A 34 -23.09 4.66 -13.34
CA SER A 34 -22.87 3.21 -13.22
C SER A 34 -23.11 2.64 -11.82
N SER A 35 -23.76 3.40 -10.93
CA SER A 35 -24.04 3.01 -9.53
C SER A 35 -22.79 2.71 -8.67
N ALA A 36 -21.58 3.06 -9.14
CA ALA A 36 -20.34 2.84 -8.41
C ALA A 36 -20.24 3.76 -7.17
N SER A 37 -19.57 3.29 -6.12
CA SER A 37 -19.16 4.20 -5.02
C SER A 37 -17.88 4.94 -5.38
N LEU A 38 -17.75 6.16 -4.88
CA LEU A 38 -16.63 7.05 -5.15
C LEU A 38 -15.67 7.05 -3.95
N ALA A 39 -14.37 7.02 -4.21
CA ALA A 39 -13.36 7.34 -3.21
C ALA A 39 -12.51 8.52 -3.69
N VAL A 40 -12.20 9.45 -2.82
CA VAL A 40 -11.37 10.60 -3.20
C VAL A 40 -10.47 11.02 -2.06
N GLY A 41 -9.40 11.70 -2.42
CA GLY A 41 -8.52 12.34 -1.48
C GLY A 41 -9.09 13.64 -0.90
N CYS A 42 -8.21 14.45 -0.31
CA CYS A 42 -8.55 15.68 0.38
C CYS A 42 -7.72 16.89 -0.06
N SER A 43 -7.07 16.82 -1.23
CA SER A 43 -6.21 17.90 -1.71
C SER A 43 -6.98 18.97 -2.50
N VAL A 44 -6.40 20.15 -2.65
CA VAL A 44 -6.84 21.10 -3.69
C VAL A 44 -6.58 20.54 -5.09
N GLY A 45 -7.11 21.19 -6.13
CA GLY A 45 -6.98 20.75 -7.51
C GLY A 45 -7.92 19.57 -7.82
N ALA A 46 -7.39 18.47 -8.33
CA ALA A 46 -8.19 17.34 -8.80
C ALA A 46 -9.19 16.78 -7.77
N ASP A 47 -8.75 16.54 -6.54
CA ASP A 47 -9.62 15.99 -5.48
C ASP A 47 -10.79 16.96 -5.18
N ALA A 48 -10.52 18.27 -5.16
CA ALA A 48 -11.53 19.30 -4.93
C ALA A 48 -12.52 19.44 -6.10
N LEU A 49 -12.03 19.41 -7.35
CA LEU A 49 -12.89 19.44 -8.55
C LEU A 49 -13.77 18.19 -8.65
N VAL A 50 -13.27 17.04 -8.21
CA VAL A 50 -14.08 15.82 -8.11
C VAL A 50 -15.19 16.02 -7.09
N LEU A 51 -14.86 16.50 -5.87
CA LEU A 51 -15.87 16.75 -4.83
C LEU A 51 -16.93 17.77 -5.27
N SER A 52 -16.55 18.85 -5.95
CA SER A 52 -17.51 19.85 -6.46
C SER A 52 -18.37 19.32 -7.60
N SER A 53 -17.96 18.24 -8.27
CA SER A 53 -18.70 17.62 -9.36
C SER A 53 -19.70 16.55 -8.90
N VAL A 54 -19.72 16.19 -7.60
CA VAL A 54 -20.65 15.20 -7.07
C VAL A 54 -21.97 15.88 -6.66
N PRO A 55 -23.13 15.49 -7.21
CA PRO A 55 -24.42 16.01 -6.77
C PRO A 55 -24.69 15.71 -5.28
N LEU A 56 -25.30 16.65 -4.56
CA LEU A 56 -25.49 16.54 -3.11
C LEU A 56 -26.25 15.25 -2.71
N GLY A 57 -27.28 14.87 -3.47
CA GLY A 57 -28.11 13.68 -3.20
C GLY A 57 -27.36 12.33 -3.30
N VAL A 58 -26.13 12.31 -3.84
CA VAL A 58 -25.33 11.10 -3.97
C VAL A 58 -24.06 11.10 -3.11
N LEU A 59 -23.82 12.13 -2.29
CA LEU A 59 -22.61 12.23 -1.45
C LEU A 59 -22.47 11.09 -0.43
N ARG A 60 -23.56 10.45 -0.01
CA ARG A 60 -23.55 9.22 0.81
C ARG A 60 -22.76 8.06 0.18
N ARG A 61 -22.55 8.08 -1.15
CA ARG A 61 -21.74 7.10 -1.90
C ARG A 61 -20.25 7.48 -1.98
N VAL A 62 -19.85 8.60 -1.36
CA VAL A 62 -18.47 9.12 -1.41
C VAL A 62 -17.74 8.79 -0.12
N SER A 63 -16.54 8.22 -0.26
CA SER A 63 -15.56 8.01 0.81
C SER A 63 -14.36 8.93 0.63
N ILE A 64 -14.12 9.82 1.59
CA ILE A 64 -13.04 10.79 1.56
C ILE A 64 -11.89 10.34 2.48
N PHE A 65 -10.67 10.36 1.97
CA PHE A 65 -9.46 10.02 2.71
C PHE A 65 -8.70 11.30 3.07
N ALA A 66 -8.92 11.81 4.28
CA ALA A 66 -8.29 13.05 4.75
C ALA A 66 -6.94 12.78 5.42
N ALA A 67 -5.91 13.54 5.04
CA ALA A 67 -4.59 13.50 5.70
C ALA A 67 -4.53 14.36 6.98
N PHE A 68 -5.65 14.98 7.34
CA PHE A 68 -5.86 15.86 8.48
C PHE A 68 -7.04 15.35 9.33
N GLY A 69 -7.14 15.84 10.57
CA GLY A 69 -8.19 15.49 11.53
C GLY A 69 -9.49 16.26 11.30
N ARG A 70 -10.51 15.96 12.11
CA ARG A 70 -11.77 16.71 12.12
C ARG A 70 -11.51 18.21 12.33
N GLY A 71 -12.33 19.06 11.73
CA GLY A 71 -12.18 20.51 11.79
C GLY A 71 -10.95 21.07 11.05
N GLY A 72 -10.18 20.25 10.32
CA GLY A 72 -8.98 20.71 9.62
C GLY A 72 -7.69 20.58 10.42
N ALA A 73 -7.70 19.92 11.59
CA ALA A 73 -6.51 19.77 12.43
C ALA A 73 -5.34 19.11 11.66
N GLY A 74 -4.20 19.80 11.57
CA GLY A 74 -3.05 19.33 10.80
C GLY A 74 -3.23 19.36 9.28
N ALA A 75 -4.20 20.13 8.77
CA ALA A 75 -4.25 20.50 7.36
C ALA A 75 -3.02 21.31 6.94
N CYS A 76 -2.83 21.46 5.64
CA CYS A 76 -1.74 22.22 5.05
C CYS A 76 -2.30 23.06 3.88
N PRO A 77 -1.53 23.99 3.29
CA PRO A 77 -2.02 24.87 2.23
C PRO A 77 -2.62 24.15 1.00
N VAL A 78 -2.28 22.89 0.80
CA VAL A 78 -2.79 22.06 -0.31
C VAL A 78 -3.95 21.13 0.10
N SER A 79 -4.53 21.34 1.27
CA SER A 79 -5.71 20.61 1.76
C SER A 79 -6.99 21.34 1.38
N SER A 80 -7.94 20.64 0.76
CA SER A 80 -9.28 21.16 0.46
C SER A 80 -10.20 21.03 1.69
N VAL A 81 -9.86 21.71 2.79
CA VAL A 81 -10.56 21.57 4.08
C VAL A 81 -12.05 21.93 3.95
N SER A 82 -12.37 23.07 3.35
CA SER A 82 -13.75 23.52 3.15
C SER A 82 -14.57 22.51 2.32
N GLY A 83 -14.03 22.05 1.19
CA GLY A 83 -14.68 21.05 0.33
C GLY A 83 -14.95 19.72 1.06
N VAL A 84 -13.97 19.24 1.84
CA VAL A 84 -14.14 18.00 2.64
C VAL A 84 -15.19 18.16 3.74
N LEU A 85 -15.17 19.29 4.47
CA LEU A 85 -16.16 19.55 5.51
C LEU A 85 -17.57 19.73 4.93
N SER A 86 -17.71 20.42 3.80
CA SER A 86 -18.98 20.55 3.08
C SER A 86 -19.52 19.18 2.67
N ALA A 87 -18.70 18.36 2.01
CA ALA A 87 -19.09 17.00 1.61
C ALA A 87 -19.46 16.12 2.81
N ALA A 88 -18.72 16.23 3.93
CA ALA A 88 -19.04 15.50 5.15
C ALA A 88 -20.41 15.89 5.72
N ARG A 89 -20.73 17.19 5.77
CA ARG A 89 -22.04 17.68 6.23
C ARG A 89 -23.20 17.19 5.34
N ALA A 90 -22.95 17.05 4.04
CA ALA A 90 -23.91 16.52 3.09
C ALA A 90 -23.90 14.97 3.00
N GLY A 91 -23.27 14.28 3.95
CA GLY A 91 -23.40 12.83 4.15
C GLY A 91 -22.27 11.97 3.61
N ALA A 92 -21.19 12.55 3.08
CA ALA A 92 -20.01 11.77 2.68
C ALA A 92 -19.31 11.14 3.90
N SER A 93 -18.82 9.91 3.73
CA SER A 93 -18.01 9.24 4.77
C SER A 93 -16.59 9.78 4.72
N VAL A 94 -16.05 10.24 5.85
CA VAL A 94 -14.66 10.75 5.91
C VAL A 94 -13.82 9.90 6.85
N ARG A 95 -12.73 9.36 6.31
CA ARG A 95 -11.63 8.79 7.08
C ARG A 95 -10.64 9.89 7.43
N TRP A 96 -10.82 10.45 8.62
CA TRP A 96 -9.92 11.45 9.21
C TRP A 96 -8.57 10.82 9.55
N CYS A 97 -7.48 11.58 9.39
CA CYS A 97 -6.12 11.09 9.64
C CYS A 97 -5.80 9.77 8.92
N ALA A 98 -6.31 9.57 7.70
CA ALA A 98 -6.13 8.34 6.91
C ALA A 98 -4.67 7.99 6.60
N GLY A 99 -3.75 8.95 6.77
CA GLY A 99 -2.31 8.75 6.65
C GLY A 99 -1.56 8.54 7.96
N GLY A 100 -2.26 8.41 9.08
CA GLY A 100 -1.69 8.38 10.43
C GLY A 100 -1.98 9.65 11.24
N GLY A 101 -1.72 9.58 12.56
CA GLY A 101 -1.99 10.66 13.51
C GLY A 101 -1.16 11.92 13.28
N LEU A 102 -1.52 13.02 13.95
CA LEU A 102 -0.91 14.34 13.72
C LEU A 102 0.58 14.42 14.05
N ARG A 103 1.09 13.51 14.89
CA ARG A 103 2.52 13.36 15.22
C ARG A 103 3.35 12.78 14.06
N VAL A 104 2.71 12.14 13.07
CA VAL A 104 3.39 11.64 11.87
C VAL A 104 3.75 12.83 10.97
N PRO A 105 5.00 12.91 10.45
CA PRO A 105 5.41 14.00 9.56
C PRO A 105 4.48 14.16 8.36
N LEU A 106 4.17 15.40 7.99
CA LEU A 106 3.16 15.72 6.96
C LEU A 106 3.39 14.98 5.63
N ARG A 107 4.65 14.92 5.15
CA ARG A 107 4.99 14.21 3.90
C ARG A 107 4.63 12.73 3.97
N VAL A 108 4.91 12.09 5.11
CA VAL A 108 4.57 10.68 5.36
C VAL A 108 3.07 10.51 5.42
N ARG A 109 2.33 11.40 6.11
CA ARG A 109 0.86 11.34 6.15
C ARG A 109 0.22 11.45 4.77
N LEU A 110 0.69 12.36 3.92
CA LEU A 110 0.16 12.53 2.57
C LEU A 110 0.38 11.28 1.70
N ALA A 111 1.56 10.67 1.78
CA ALA A 111 1.87 9.42 1.09
C ALA A 111 1.02 8.26 1.62
N ALA A 112 0.98 8.07 2.94
CA ALA A 112 0.21 7.02 3.60
C ALA A 112 -1.30 7.16 3.35
N ARG A 113 -1.84 8.39 3.30
CA ARG A 113 -3.24 8.64 2.92
C ARG A 113 -3.53 8.16 1.51
N SER A 114 -2.61 8.37 0.57
CA SER A 114 -2.76 7.91 -0.81
C SER A 114 -2.78 6.38 -0.87
N VAL A 115 -1.93 5.72 -0.09
CA VAL A 115 -1.93 4.26 0.08
C VAL A 115 -3.24 3.76 0.69
N ALA A 116 -3.77 4.45 1.72
CA ALA A 116 -5.03 4.08 2.37
C ALA A 116 -6.22 4.13 1.41
N LEU A 117 -6.29 5.15 0.56
CA LEU A 117 -7.30 5.25 -0.51
C LEU A 117 -7.20 4.05 -1.45
N VAL A 118 -6.00 3.74 -1.94
CA VAL A 118 -5.83 2.63 -2.89
C VAL A 118 -6.13 1.28 -2.26
N ARG A 119 -5.75 1.06 -1.00
CA ARG A 119 -6.10 -0.18 -0.26
C ARG A 119 -7.61 -0.35 -0.12
N PHE A 120 -8.35 0.75 0.09
CA PHE A 120 -9.80 0.70 0.12
C PHE A 120 -10.41 0.28 -1.23
N LEU A 121 -9.82 0.74 -2.34
CA LEU A 121 -10.21 0.29 -3.68
C LEU A 121 -9.91 -1.20 -3.87
N ALA A 122 -8.67 -1.61 -3.57
CA ALA A 122 -8.20 -2.99 -3.73
C ALA A 122 -8.99 -4.01 -2.90
N ALA A 123 -9.69 -3.57 -1.84
CA ALA A 123 -10.64 -4.39 -1.09
C ALA A 123 -11.93 -4.72 -1.87
N SER A 124 -12.04 -4.35 -3.14
CA SER A 124 -13.09 -4.80 -4.06
C SER A 124 -12.49 -5.30 -5.37
N PRO A 125 -12.93 -6.48 -5.87
CA PRO A 125 -12.38 -7.08 -7.07
C PRO A 125 -12.68 -6.26 -8.34
N SER A 126 -13.74 -5.45 -8.34
CA SER A 126 -14.09 -4.57 -9.44
C SER A 126 -13.86 -3.11 -9.09
N SER A 127 -12.58 -2.73 -8.95
CA SER A 127 -12.18 -1.37 -8.62
C SER A 127 -11.26 -0.74 -9.65
N ALA A 128 -11.33 0.59 -9.75
CA ALA A 128 -10.45 1.39 -10.59
C ALA A 128 -9.98 2.66 -9.85
N LEU A 129 -8.82 3.18 -10.26
CA LEU A 129 -8.31 4.48 -9.89
C LEU A 129 -8.25 5.36 -11.16
N VAL A 130 -8.92 6.50 -11.12
CA VAL A 130 -8.86 7.55 -12.12
C VAL A 130 -7.96 8.67 -11.61
N CYS A 131 -7.00 9.08 -12.42
CA CYS A 131 -6.05 10.13 -12.07
C CYS A 131 -6.07 11.28 -13.09
N PHE A 132 -6.28 12.52 -12.64
CA PHE A 132 -6.16 13.71 -13.47
C PHE A 132 -4.80 14.37 -13.26
N LEU A 133 -3.94 14.35 -14.27
CA LEU A 133 -2.60 14.91 -14.18
C LEU A 133 -2.50 16.21 -14.99
N ALA A 134 -1.97 17.27 -14.39
CA ALA A 134 -1.54 18.49 -15.09
C ALA A 134 -0.03 18.46 -15.42
N SER A 135 0.70 17.48 -14.89
CA SER A 135 2.14 17.32 -15.12
C SER A 135 2.55 15.85 -14.99
N PRO A 136 3.46 15.35 -15.85
CA PRO A 136 4.02 14.00 -15.73
C PRO A 136 4.91 13.82 -14.49
N ARG A 137 5.17 14.90 -13.74
CA ARG A 137 6.00 14.89 -12.51
C ARG A 137 5.17 14.99 -11.22
N SER A 138 3.84 14.81 -11.27
CA SER A 138 2.99 14.83 -10.06
C SER A 138 3.28 13.64 -9.13
N ARG A 139 4.34 13.75 -8.33
CA ARG A 139 4.89 12.65 -7.50
C ARG A 139 3.84 11.99 -6.61
N GLY A 140 2.98 12.78 -5.98
CA GLY A 140 1.95 12.27 -5.06
C GLY A 140 0.87 11.44 -5.77
N SER A 141 0.35 11.93 -6.89
CA SER A 141 -0.67 11.23 -7.68
C SER A 141 -0.10 9.98 -8.34
N LEU A 142 1.15 10.06 -8.84
CA LEU A 142 1.86 8.92 -9.42
C LEU A 142 2.20 7.85 -8.39
N LEU A 143 2.47 8.23 -7.13
CA LEU A 143 2.59 7.27 -6.04
C LEU A 143 1.29 6.46 -5.89
N ALA A 144 0.13 7.11 -5.87
CA ALA A 144 -1.16 6.41 -5.82
C ALA A 144 -1.35 5.47 -7.02
N CYS A 145 -0.99 5.92 -8.23
CA CYS A 145 -1.05 5.10 -9.44
C CYS A 145 -0.16 3.86 -9.35
N ARG A 146 1.09 4.00 -8.88
CA ARG A 146 2.01 2.86 -8.70
C ARG A 146 1.47 1.86 -7.68
N VAL A 147 0.96 2.35 -6.55
CA VAL A 147 0.38 1.49 -5.52
C VAL A 147 -0.86 0.77 -6.07
N ALA A 148 -1.69 1.45 -6.87
CA ALA A 148 -2.87 0.87 -7.50
C ALA A 148 -2.49 -0.23 -8.50
N ALA A 149 -1.55 0.04 -9.40
CA ALA A 149 -1.04 -0.93 -10.35
C ALA A 149 -0.46 -2.17 -9.66
N ARG A 150 0.29 -2.00 -8.57
CA ARG A 150 0.84 -3.09 -7.76
C ARG A 150 -0.24 -3.94 -7.08
N LEU A 151 -1.30 -3.30 -6.58
CA LEU A 151 -2.42 -4.00 -5.94
C LEU A 151 -3.47 -4.53 -6.93
N GLY A 152 -3.18 -4.52 -8.24
CA GLY A 152 -4.10 -5.01 -9.27
C GLY A 152 -5.33 -4.14 -9.50
N VAL A 153 -5.37 -2.92 -8.96
CA VAL A 153 -6.42 -1.94 -9.22
C VAL A 153 -6.20 -1.35 -10.61
N ARG A 154 -7.24 -1.31 -11.46
CA ARG A 154 -7.13 -0.75 -12.81
C ARG A 154 -6.83 0.75 -12.72
N VAL A 155 -5.87 1.25 -13.49
CA VAL A 155 -5.45 2.66 -13.44
C VAL A 155 -5.74 3.34 -14.77
N PHE A 156 -6.47 4.45 -14.70
CA PHE A 156 -6.74 5.35 -15.83
C PHE A 156 -6.17 6.73 -15.52
N VAL A 157 -5.52 7.34 -16.52
CA VAL A 157 -4.93 8.67 -16.39
C VAL A 157 -5.45 9.58 -17.49
N PHE A 158 -5.98 10.72 -17.10
CA PHE A 158 -6.29 11.83 -17.99
C PHE A 158 -5.14 12.85 -17.92
N CYS A 159 -4.45 13.04 -19.03
CA CYS A 159 -3.37 14.02 -19.15
C CYS A 159 -3.97 15.37 -19.58
N VAL A 160 -3.89 16.36 -18.70
CA VAL A 160 -4.38 17.72 -18.92
C VAL A 160 -3.20 18.62 -19.26
N GLY A 161 -3.14 19.09 -20.51
CA GLY A 161 -2.08 19.99 -20.98
C GLY A 161 -0.73 19.33 -21.28
N PHE A 162 -0.67 18.00 -21.39
CA PHE A 162 0.55 17.31 -21.86
C PHE A 162 0.24 15.97 -22.54
N SER A 163 1.16 15.49 -23.38
CA SER A 163 1.02 14.21 -24.08
C SER A 163 1.14 12.99 -23.15
N PRO A 164 0.26 11.97 -23.27
CA PRO A 164 0.36 10.70 -22.54
C PRO A 164 1.68 9.96 -22.72
N ALA A 165 2.42 10.19 -23.81
CA ALA A 165 3.74 9.59 -24.05
C ALA A 165 4.78 9.98 -22.96
N ARG A 166 4.53 11.07 -22.22
CA ARG A 166 5.39 11.54 -21.12
C ARG A 166 5.06 10.89 -19.77
N LEU A 167 4.06 10.00 -19.70
CA LEU A 167 3.69 9.34 -18.45
C LEU A 167 4.81 8.38 -18.00
N PRO A 168 5.25 8.44 -16.74
CA PRO A 168 6.23 7.50 -16.24
C PRO A 168 5.61 6.10 -16.12
N ARG A 169 6.45 5.07 -16.20
CA ARG A 169 6.03 3.68 -15.97
C ARG A 169 5.61 3.49 -14.51
N LEU A 170 4.60 2.63 -14.29
CA LEU A 170 4.13 2.26 -12.94
C LEU A 170 4.74 0.95 -12.43
N GLY A 171 5.59 0.30 -13.23
CA GLY A 171 6.17 -1.02 -13.02
C GLY A 171 6.35 -1.72 -14.35
N ARG A 172 6.25 -3.06 -14.37
CA ARG A 172 6.26 -3.86 -15.60
C ARG A 172 4.91 -3.73 -16.30
N GLY A 173 4.91 -3.14 -17.50
CA GLY A 173 3.70 -2.89 -18.28
C GLY A 173 3.87 -1.70 -19.22
N SER A 174 2.75 -1.25 -19.77
CA SER A 174 2.67 -0.14 -20.70
C SER A 174 1.37 0.66 -20.51
N TRP A 175 1.43 1.93 -20.91
CA TRP A 175 0.25 2.75 -21.08
C TRP A 175 -0.37 2.45 -22.45
N VAL A 176 -1.68 2.22 -22.47
CA VAL A 176 -2.45 2.00 -23.70
C VAL A 176 -3.51 3.09 -23.79
N PRO A 177 -3.68 3.76 -24.94
CA PRO A 177 -4.74 4.73 -25.11
C PRO A 177 -6.10 4.03 -25.03
N VAL A 178 -7.04 4.62 -24.31
CA VAL A 178 -8.42 4.18 -24.23
C VAL A 178 -9.35 5.36 -24.42
N SER A 179 -10.40 5.17 -25.20
CA SER A 179 -11.39 6.20 -25.48
C SER A 179 -12.79 5.72 -25.09
N SER A 180 -13.60 6.62 -24.53
CA SER A 180 -15.01 6.35 -24.28
C SER A 180 -15.79 7.66 -24.26
N ALA A 181 -16.89 7.73 -24.99
CA ALA A 181 -17.75 8.92 -25.05
C ALA A 181 -16.96 10.22 -25.34
N GLY A 182 -16.04 10.18 -26.31
CA GLY A 182 -15.21 11.33 -26.71
C GLY A 182 -14.07 11.68 -25.74
N GLN A 183 -13.96 11.00 -24.59
CA GLN A 183 -12.86 11.24 -23.64
C GLN A 183 -11.72 10.26 -23.90
N ILE A 184 -10.48 10.78 -23.94
CA ILE A 184 -9.26 9.99 -24.12
C ILE A 184 -8.52 9.91 -22.78
N ALA A 185 -8.21 8.70 -22.34
CA ALA A 185 -7.35 8.42 -21.19
C ALA A 185 -6.24 7.45 -21.58
N ALA A 186 -5.20 7.36 -20.75
CA ALA A 186 -4.23 6.28 -20.78
C ALA A 186 -4.58 5.25 -19.70
N GLN A 187 -4.75 4.00 -20.10
CA GLN A 187 -4.92 2.88 -19.17
C GLN A 187 -3.58 2.19 -18.94
N TRP A 188 -3.24 1.90 -17.68
CA TRP A 188 -2.10 1.05 -17.37
C TRP A 188 -2.46 -0.41 -17.61
N VAL A 189 -1.70 -1.09 -18.47
CA VAL A 189 -1.80 -2.53 -18.71
C VAL A 189 -0.54 -3.19 -18.13
N PRO A 190 -0.65 -3.90 -16.99
CA PRO A 190 0.46 -4.66 -16.46
C PRO A 190 0.97 -5.68 -17.48
N ALA A 191 2.27 -5.91 -17.52
CA ALA A 191 2.81 -7.02 -18.30
C ALA A 191 2.20 -8.33 -17.82
N LYS A 192 1.87 -9.25 -18.74
CA LYS A 192 1.44 -10.61 -18.37
C LYS A 192 2.48 -11.17 -17.40
N LYS A 193 2.04 -11.67 -16.24
CA LYS A 193 2.93 -12.35 -15.31
C LYS A 193 3.48 -13.57 -16.02
N VAL A 194 4.71 -13.46 -16.53
CA VAL A 194 5.47 -14.64 -16.96
C VAL A 194 5.77 -15.40 -15.67
N PRO A 195 5.38 -16.68 -15.55
CA PRO A 195 5.72 -17.49 -14.40
C PRO A 195 7.24 -17.39 -14.15
N PRO A 196 7.68 -17.23 -12.89
CA PRO A 196 9.10 -17.26 -12.61
C PRO A 196 9.67 -18.58 -13.11
N THR A 197 10.75 -18.53 -13.89
CA THR A 197 11.46 -19.73 -14.31
C THR A 197 11.98 -20.47 -13.07
N LYS A 198 12.20 -21.79 -13.15
CA LYS A 198 12.76 -22.59 -12.03
C LYS A 198 14.02 -21.94 -11.42
N ARG A 199 14.86 -21.33 -12.26
CA ARG A 199 16.06 -20.59 -11.85
C ARG A 199 15.74 -19.35 -11.00
N ASN A 200 14.70 -18.60 -11.36
CA ASN A 200 14.25 -17.44 -10.57
C ASN A 200 13.63 -17.88 -9.24
N GLN A 201 12.91 -19.00 -9.21
CA GLN A 201 12.35 -19.56 -7.97
C GLN A 201 13.47 -19.91 -6.97
N GLN A 202 14.55 -20.57 -7.41
CA GLN A 202 15.68 -20.90 -6.54
C GLN A 202 16.41 -19.64 -6.03
N ALA A 203 16.61 -18.64 -6.88
CA ALA A 203 17.23 -17.38 -6.48
C ALA A 203 16.39 -16.64 -5.43
N LEU A 204 15.07 -16.63 -5.59
CA LEU A 204 14.13 -16.03 -4.63
C LEU A 204 14.11 -16.78 -3.30
N PHE A 205 14.12 -18.11 -3.34
CA PHE A 205 14.23 -18.93 -2.15
C PHE A 205 15.52 -18.61 -1.38
N ASN A 206 16.66 -18.52 -2.09
CA ASN A 206 17.95 -18.17 -1.49
C ASN A 206 17.98 -16.74 -0.91
N ALA A 207 17.39 -15.76 -1.61
CA ALA A 207 17.28 -14.38 -1.13
C ALA A 207 16.41 -14.29 0.14
N MET A 208 15.30 -15.02 0.16
CA MET A 208 14.45 -15.10 1.36
C MET A 208 15.20 -15.75 2.53
N ILE A 209 15.89 -16.87 2.33
CA ILE A 209 16.70 -17.53 3.38
C ILE A 209 17.70 -16.53 3.98
N ARG A 210 18.37 -15.71 3.14
CA ARG A 210 19.28 -14.65 3.59
C ARG A 210 18.56 -13.58 4.41
N SER A 211 17.43 -13.06 3.94
CA SER A 211 16.63 -12.08 4.69
C SER A 211 16.14 -12.64 6.02
N CYS A 212 15.67 -13.88 6.07
CA CYS A 212 15.28 -14.55 7.31
C CYS A 212 16.45 -14.67 8.30
N ARG A 213 17.68 -14.93 7.83
CA ARG A 213 18.87 -14.92 8.70
C ARG A 213 19.12 -13.53 9.31
N THR A 214 19.13 -12.48 8.49
CA THR A 214 19.33 -11.09 8.96
C THR A 214 18.26 -10.67 9.96
N ILE A 215 17.00 -11.02 9.68
CA ILE A 215 15.84 -10.71 10.53
C ILE A 215 15.88 -11.49 11.84
N THR A 216 16.27 -12.77 11.82
CA THR A 216 16.43 -13.58 13.04
C THR A 216 17.51 -12.98 13.94
N ILE A 217 18.62 -12.53 13.35
CA ILE A 217 19.69 -11.83 14.07
C ILE A 217 19.16 -10.52 14.69
N LEU A 218 18.41 -9.72 13.92
CA LEU A 218 17.84 -8.47 14.43
C LEU A 218 16.85 -8.69 15.58
N ALA A 219 15.99 -9.71 15.47
CA ALA A 219 15.03 -10.06 16.52
C ALA A 219 15.74 -10.56 17.80
N LEU A 220 16.82 -11.34 17.66
CA LEU A 220 17.64 -11.75 18.80
C LEU A 220 18.31 -10.53 19.47
N LEU A 221 18.90 -9.62 18.69
CA LEU A 221 19.52 -8.41 19.21
C LEU A 221 18.53 -7.52 19.98
N ILE A 222 17.31 -7.36 19.46
CA ILE A 222 16.24 -6.60 20.14
C ILE A 222 15.82 -7.30 21.45
N LEU A 223 15.64 -8.62 21.44
CA LEU A 223 15.28 -9.38 22.64
C LEU A 223 16.37 -9.29 23.73
N PHE A 224 17.65 -9.29 23.35
CA PHE A 224 18.78 -9.13 24.28
C PHE A 224 19.00 -7.69 24.75
N ALA A 225 18.70 -6.69 23.92
CA ALA A 225 18.72 -5.28 24.33
C ALA A 225 17.58 -4.92 25.30
N SER A 226 16.51 -5.72 25.30
CA SER A 226 15.33 -5.54 26.17
C SER A 226 15.50 -6.17 27.56
N SER A 227 16.52 -7.00 27.76
CA SER A 227 16.86 -7.54 29.09
C SER A 227 17.78 -6.57 29.82
N SER A 228 17.20 -5.82 30.77
CA SER A 228 17.92 -4.93 31.69
C SER A 228 19.02 -5.67 32.44
N PHE A 229 20.28 -5.47 32.06
CA PHE A 229 21.46 -5.77 32.89
C PHE A 229 22.56 -4.73 32.64
N ALA A 230 23.12 -4.22 33.75
CA ALA A 230 24.00 -3.05 33.85
C ALA A 230 25.44 -3.23 33.28
N SER A 231 25.63 -3.94 32.17
CA SER A 231 26.96 -4.11 31.55
C SER A 231 26.90 -4.20 30.03
N VAL A 232 26.32 -3.17 29.40
CA VAL A 232 26.11 -3.07 27.95
C VAL A 232 27.39 -3.28 27.11
N PRO A 233 28.58 -2.76 27.47
CA PRO A 233 29.77 -2.94 26.63
C PRO A 233 30.30 -4.39 26.61
N ARG A 234 30.27 -5.11 27.75
CA ARG A 234 30.68 -6.52 27.83
C ARG A 234 29.68 -7.46 27.16
N ALA A 235 28.39 -7.17 27.28
CA ALA A 235 27.35 -7.93 26.61
C ALA A 235 27.41 -7.79 25.09
N ILE A 236 27.74 -6.60 24.57
CA ILE A 236 27.96 -6.37 23.13
C ILE A 236 29.22 -7.11 22.65
N ALA A 237 30.33 -7.05 23.38
CA ALA A 237 31.56 -7.76 23.03
C ALA A 237 31.36 -9.29 23.03
N ASN A 238 30.70 -9.85 24.05
CA ASN A 238 30.38 -11.28 24.12
C ASN A 238 29.36 -11.71 23.05
N ALA A 239 28.42 -10.84 22.68
CA ALA A 239 27.46 -11.11 21.60
C ALA A 239 28.13 -11.06 20.22
N GLN A 240 29.06 -10.13 19.99
CA GLN A 240 29.85 -10.07 18.76
C GLN A 240 30.77 -11.29 18.64
N GLN A 241 31.39 -11.72 19.74
CA GLN A 241 32.21 -12.93 19.80
C GLN A 241 31.38 -14.21 19.62
N GLY A 242 30.23 -14.34 20.30
CA GLY A 242 29.33 -15.48 20.14
C GLY A 242 28.67 -15.54 18.76
N LEU A 243 28.41 -14.39 18.12
CA LEU A 243 27.95 -14.34 16.74
C LEU A 243 29.08 -14.71 15.76
N ALA A 244 30.31 -14.26 16.00
CA ALA A 244 31.48 -14.65 15.20
C ALA A 244 31.80 -16.15 15.33
N GLU A 245 31.62 -16.75 16.50
CA GLU A 245 31.75 -18.19 16.72
C GLU A 245 30.57 -18.99 16.13
N ALA A 246 29.33 -18.51 16.29
CA ALA A 246 28.16 -19.13 15.66
C ALA A 246 28.15 -19.03 14.13
N LEU A 247 28.90 -18.08 13.55
CA LEU A 247 29.15 -17.97 12.12
C LEU A 247 30.34 -18.84 11.67
N LYS A 248 31.22 -19.26 12.58
CA LYS A 248 32.32 -20.22 12.33
C LYS A 248 31.88 -21.68 12.38
N TYR A 249 30.85 -22.00 13.17
CA TYR A 249 30.26 -23.34 13.21
C TYR A 249 29.12 -23.46 12.18
N GLU A 250 29.23 -24.41 11.25
CA GLU A 250 28.06 -24.92 10.53
C GLU A 250 26.97 -25.26 11.57
N MET A 251 25.78 -24.68 11.41
CA MET A 251 24.64 -24.97 12.29
C MET A 251 24.46 -26.50 12.40
N PRO A 252 24.40 -27.07 13.63
CA PRO A 252 24.28 -28.50 13.82
C PRO A 252 23.01 -29.02 13.11
N LYS A 253 23.16 -30.14 12.41
CA LYS A 253 22.22 -30.74 11.44
C LYS A 253 20.80 -31.08 11.98
N GLU A 254 20.48 -30.78 13.24
CA GLU A 254 19.31 -31.33 13.95
C GLU A 254 18.31 -30.30 14.52
N ARG A 255 18.17 -29.10 13.94
CA ARG A 255 16.99 -28.26 14.23
C ARG A 255 15.84 -28.63 13.30
N LYS A 256 14.83 -29.32 13.83
CA LYS A 256 13.58 -29.63 13.10
C LYS A 256 12.76 -28.36 12.87
N PHE A 257 12.99 -27.68 11.75
CA PHE A 257 12.12 -26.61 11.25
C PHE A 257 10.89 -27.25 10.59
N LYS A 258 9.69 -27.01 11.11
CA LYS A 258 8.46 -27.35 10.37
C LYS A 258 8.15 -26.19 9.43
N HIS A 259 8.45 -26.39 8.15
CA HIS A 259 8.16 -25.47 7.07
C HIS A 259 6.73 -25.71 6.57
N ILE A 260 5.90 -24.67 6.51
CA ILE A 260 4.61 -24.72 5.83
C ILE A 260 4.57 -23.53 4.88
N GLU A 261 4.54 -23.84 3.60
CA GLU A 261 4.36 -22.88 2.51
C GLU A 261 2.89 -22.85 2.12
N ARG A 262 2.30 -21.66 2.06
CA ARG A 262 0.96 -21.49 1.49
C ARG A 262 0.92 -20.25 0.62
N TRP A 263 0.41 -20.41 -0.59
CA TRP A 263 0.06 -19.32 -1.49
C TRP A 263 -1.38 -18.89 -1.26
N GLU A 264 -1.61 -17.64 -0.90
CA GLU A 264 -2.95 -17.06 -0.77
C GLU A 264 -2.97 -15.66 -1.39
N ASN A 265 -3.91 -15.40 -2.32
CA ASN A 265 -4.13 -14.08 -2.91
C ASN A 265 -2.87 -13.42 -3.52
N GLY A 266 -1.98 -14.22 -4.13
CA GLY A 266 -0.72 -13.73 -4.70
C GLY A 266 0.34 -13.35 -3.67
N ILE A 267 0.12 -13.69 -2.39
CA ILE A 267 1.04 -13.53 -1.29
C ILE A 267 1.57 -14.91 -0.91
N LEU A 268 2.89 -15.02 -0.85
CA LEU A 268 3.55 -16.18 -0.29
C LEU A 268 3.63 -16.04 1.23
N ILE A 269 2.99 -16.97 1.94
CA ILE A 269 2.97 -17.01 3.40
C ILE A 269 3.95 -18.06 3.87
N TYR A 270 4.94 -17.61 4.64
CA TYR A 270 5.86 -18.51 5.33
C TYR A 270 5.50 -18.58 6.81
N LYS A 271 5.30 -19.80 7.31
CA LYS A 271 5.16 -20.08 8.73
C LYS A 271 6.41 -20.77 9.24
N PHE A 272 7.16 -20.08 10.09
CA PHE A 272 8.30 -20.66 10.80
C PHE A 272 7.89 -20.92 12.25
N SER A 273 8.19 -22.12 12.74
CA SER A 273 8.07 -22.49 14.15
C SER A 273 9.46 -22.83 14.68
N ILE A 274 9.94 -22.03 15.63
CA ILE A 274 11.20 -22.30 16.35
C ILE A 274 10.84 -22.88 17.71
N LYS A 275 11.23 -24.14 17.95
CA LYS A 275 11.20 -24.74 19.30
C LYS A 275 12.56 -24.48 19.95
N ARG A 276 12.60 -23.72 21.05
CA ARG A 276 13.77 -23.65 21.93
C ARG A 276 13.64 -24.72 23.02
N LEU A 277 14.75 -25.32 23.48
CA LEU A 277 14.77 -26.02 24.76
C LEU A 277 14.30 -25.02 25.84
N GLY A 278 13.21 -25.32 26.56
CA GLY A 278 12.57 -24.43 27.54
C GLY A 278 11.18 -23.87 27.16
N GLU A 279 10.32 -24.69 26.55
CA GLU A 279 8.84 -24.55 26.48
C GLU A 279 8.18 -23.37 25.75
N ARG A 280 8.90 -22.40 25.19
CA ARG A 280 8.27 -21.31 24.40
C ARG A 280 8.36 -21.58 22.89
N THR A 281 7.20 -21.62 22.23
CA THR A 281 7.08 -21.67 20.77
C THR A 281 6.86 -20.26 20.25
N PHE A 282 7.74 -19.78 19.37
CA PHE A 282 7.57 -18.51 18.68
C PHE A 282 7.07 -18.80 17.27
N THR A 283 5.90 -18.25 16.91
CA THR A 283 5.42 -18.26 15.53
C THR A 283 5.79 -16.93 14.89
N ILE A 284 6.65 -16.97 13.88
CA ILE A 284 6.93 -15.81 13.03
C ILE A 284 6.09 -15.98 11.77
N ARG A 285 5.07 -15.14 11.62
CA ARG A 285 4.29 -15.06 10.38
C ARG A 285 4.91 -13.99 9.49
N VAL A 286 5.48 -14.40 8.36
CA VAL A 286 5.95 -13.48 7.33
C VAL A 286 4.86 -13.41 6.25
N THR A 287 4.21 -12.25 6.17
CA THR A 287 3.21 -11.96 5.13
C THR A 287 3.79 -10.95 4.16
N GLY A 288 4.07 -11.38 2.92
CA GLY A 288 4.38 -10.51 1.80
C GLY A 288 5.83 -10.54 1.33
N TYR A 289 6.09 -11.27 0.24
CA TYR A 289 7.25 -11.03 -0.62
C TYR A 289 6.70 -10.86 -2.04
N ASP A 290 6.76 -9.63 -2.57
CA ASP A 290 6.51 -9.38 -3.98
C ASP A 290 7.83 -9.50 -4.72
N ILE A 291 7.88 -10.44 -5.66
CA ILE A 291 9.05 -10.90 -6.42
C ILE A 291 9.55 -9.81 -7.40
N SER A 292 8.84 -8.68 -7.52
CA SER A 292 9.06 -7.72 -8.60
C SER A 292 9.92 -6.49 -8.29
N ASP A 293 10.29 -6.17 -7.04
CA ASP A 293 11.27 -5.10 -6.69
C ASP A 293 11.75 -5.19 -5.22
N GLU A 294 12.99 -4.75 -4.95
CA GLU A 294 13.83 -4.89 -3.74
C GLU A 294 13.29 -4.37 -2.38
N VAL A 295 12.03 -3.99 -2.25
CA VAL A 295 11.47 -3.51 -0.97
C VAL A 295 10.23 -4.33 -0.60
N GLY A 296 10.48 -5.48 0.03
CA GLY A 296 9.45 -6.25 0.71
C GLY A 296 9.01 -5.57 2.00
N ILE A 297 7.70 -5.39 2.20
CA ILE A 297 7.15 -4.97 3.50
C ILE A 297 6.99 -6.23 4.34
N ILE A 298 7.92 -6.44 5.26
CA ILE A 298 7.87 -7.57 6.18
C ILE A 298 7.11 -7.14 7.42
N THR A 299 5.92 -7.73 7.62
CA THR A 299 5.15 -7.50 8.85
C THR A 299 5.37 -8.69 9.80
N PHE A 300 5.84 -8.42 11.01
CA PHE A 300 6.00 -9.42 12.06
C PHE A 300 4.80 -9.41 12.99
N LYS A 301 4.23 -10.59 13.23
CA LYS A 301 3.31 -10.81 14.34
C LYS A 301 3.89 -11.88 15.24
N VAL A 302 4.31 -11.49 16.43
CA VAL A 302 4.70 -12.41 17.50
C VAL A 302 3.46 -12.67 18.33
N SER A 303 3.04 -13.93 18.42
CA SER A 303 1.95 -14.36 19.28
C SER A 303 2.42 -15.48 20.20
N ASN A 304 2.05 -15.40 21.48
CA ASN A 304 2.20 -16.53 22.38
C ASN A 304 1.30 -17.68 21.90
N PRO A 305 1.71 -18.95 22.07
CA PRO A 305 0.86 -20.09 21.74
C PRO A 305 -0.43 -20.01 22.58
N THR A 306 -1.57 -20.15 21.93
CA THR A 306 -2.86 -20.26 22.63
C THR A 306 -2.93 -21.61 23.36
N PRO A 307 -3.62 -21.71 24.51
CA PRO A 307 -3.74 -22.97 25.27
C PRO A 307 -4.21 -24.16 24.43
N SER A 308 -5.05 -23.91 23.41
CA SER A 308 -5.52 -24.90 22.44
C SER A 308 -4.43 -25.54 21.58
N ASP A 309 -3.27 -24.89 21.39
CA ASP A 309 -2.14 -25.45 20.64
C ASP A 309 -1.35 -26.48 21.46
N ARG A 310 -1.54 -26.53 22.79
CA ARG A 310 -0.88 -27.50 23.68
C ARG A 310 -1.58 -28.86 23.70
N GLN A 311 -2.88 -28.92 23.40
CA GLN A 311 -3.70 -30.13 23.49
C GLN A 311 -3.75 -30.99 22.21
N ARG A 312 -3.04 -30.60 21.14
CA ARG A 312 -2.93 -31.39 19.88
C ARG A 312 -1.59 -32.10 19.72
N LYS A 313 -0.95 -32.51 20.82
CA LYS A 313 0.25 -33.35 20.80
C LYS A 313 -0.02 -34.66 21.49
#